data_AF-A0A1Y2PH68-F1
#
_entry.id   AF-A0A1Y2PH68-F1
#
_cell.length_a   1.000
_cell.length_b   1.000
_cell.length_c   1.000
_cell.angle_alpha   90.00
_cell.angle_beta   90.00
_cell.angle_gamma   90.00
#
_symmetry.space_group_name_H-M   'P 1'
#
loop_
_entity.id
_entity.type
_entity.pdbx_description
1 polymer ?
#
loop_
_entity_poly.entity_id
_entity_poly.type
_entity_poly.pdbx_seq_one_letter_code
_entity_poly.pdbx_strand_id
1 'polypeptide(L)'
;MEPTPDPDNGNGNGNAKTTYVANVKTIIDNSCATASCHDATNPTAGLPLTNYTQVKNAAQNGNLIARMNSTANPMPQSGLLPTATRAIIDKWKTDGFLEN
;
A
#
# COMPACT_ATOMS: atom_id res chain seq x y z
N MET A 1 -10.29 4.79 -28.03
CA MET A 1 -9.33 4.15 -27.11
C MET A 1 -10.08 3.97 -25.80
N GLU A 2 -10.69 2.81 -25.63
CA GLU A 2 -11.40 2.49 -24.39
C GLU A 2 -10.37 1.99 -23.36
N PRO A 3 -10.48 2.38 -22.08
CA PRO A 3 -9.63 1.81 -21.04
C PRO A 3 -10.04 0.36 -20.84
N THR A 4 -9.07 -0.55 -20.92
CA THR A 4 -9.29 -1.98 -20.65
C THR A 4 -9.82 -2.16 -19.22
N PRO A 5 -10.87 -2.96 -18.99
CA PRO A 5 -11.29 -3.33 -17.65
C PRO A 5 -10.19 -4.15 -16.97
N ASP A 6 -9.74 -3.70 -15.80
CA ASP A 6 -8.79 -4.40 -14.93
C ASP A 6 -9.45 -5.68 -14.39
N PRO A 7 -8.78 -6.86 -14.41
CA PRO A 7 -9.33 -8.09 -13.85
C PRO A 7 -9.50 -8.00 -12.32
N ASP A 8 -10.73 -7.67 -11.92
CA ASP A 8 -11.27 -7.89 -10.58
C ASP A 8 -11.18 -9.39 -10.23
N ASN A 9 -10.25 -9.74 -9.34
CA ASN A 9 -10.31 -11.00 -8.60
C ASN A 9 -10.94 -10.73 -7.23
N GLY A 10 -12.26 -10.54 -7.20
CA GLY A 10 -12.94 -10.30 -5.94
C GLY A 10 -14.39 -9.81 -5.98
N ASN A 11 -15.26 -10.38 -6.81
CA ASN A 11 -16.71 -10.43 -6.57
C ASN A 11 -17.42 -9.10 -6.22
N GLY A 12 -17.80 -8.33 -7.25
CA GLY A 12 -19.10 -7.64 -7.29
C GLY A 12 -19.07 -6.13 -7.05
N ASN A 13 -19.53 -5.40 -8.07
CA ASN A 13 -19.73 -3.94 -8.17
C ASN A 13 -18.45 -3.10 -8.27
N GLY A 14 -18.19 -2.58 -9.47
CA GLY A 14 -17.07 -1.70 -9.85
C GLY A 14 -17.04 -0.31 -9.19
N ASN A 15 -17.42 -0.23 -7.92
CA ASN A 15 -17.26 0.96 -7.08
C ASN A 15 -17.08 0.63 -5.60
N ALA A 16 -16.76 -0.62 -5.25
CA ALA A 16 -16.41 -0.98 -3.88
C ALA A 16 -15.22 -0.12 -3.42
N LYS A 17 -15.37 0.52 -2.25
CA LYS A 17 -14.31 1.34 -1.67
C LYS A 17 -13.25 0.43 -1.08
N THR A 18 -11.99 0.78 -1.32
CA THR A 18 -10.84 0.15 -0.68
C THR A 18 -10.59 0.83 0.65
N THR A 19 -10.42 0.02 1.71
CA THR A 19 -10.22 0.53 3.07
C THR A 19 -8.99 -0.09 3.70
N TYR A 20 -8.46 0.57 4.72
CA TYR A 20 -7.22 0.14 5.35
C TYR A 20 -7.38 -1.24 5.97
N VAL A 21 -8.41 -1.41 6.80
CA VAL A 21 -8.64 -2.65 7.55
C VAL A 21 -8.93 -3.81 6.61
N ALA A 22 -9.76 -3.60 5.58
CA ALA A 22 -10.19 -4.70 4.70
C ALA A 22 -9.14 -5.11 3.66
N ASN A 23 -8.33 -4.16 3.16
CA ASN A 23 -7.52 -4.40 1.96
C ASN A 23 -6.03 -4.07 2.13
N VAL A 24 -5.70 -2.96 2.79
CA VAL A 24 -4.32 -2.44 2.81
C VAL A 24 -3.51 -3.03 3.95
N LYS A 25 -4.11 -3.26 5.11
CA LYS A 25 -3.40 -3.68 6.33
C LYS A 25 -2.59 -4.94 6.11
N THR A 26 -3.18 -5.99 5.51
CA THR A 26 -2.47 -7.24 5.23
C THR A 26 -1.29 -7.05 4.27
N ILE A 27 -1.40 -6.14 3.30
CA ILE A 27 -0.30 -5.83 2.38
C ILE A 27 0.85 -5.17 3.14
N ILE A 28 0.52 -4.17 3.96
CA ILE A 28 1.50 -3.44 4.77
C ILE A 28 2.18 -4.37 5.78
N ASP A 29 1.43 -5.17 6.52
CA ASP A 29 1.98 -6.11 7.51
C ASP A 29 2.97 -7.09 6.88
N ASN A 30 2.63 -7.61 5.69
CA ASN A 30 3.45 -8.64 5.04
C ASN A 30 4.65 -8.08 4.25
N SER A 31 4.56 -6.82 3.78
CA SER A 31 5.51 -6.28 2.81
C SER A 31 6.29 -5.08 3.30
N CYS A 32 5.76 -4.33 4.26
CA CYS A 32 6.32 -3.04 4.68
C CYS A 32 6.70 -3.08 6.16
N ALA A 33 5.75 -3.40 7.04
CA ALA A 33 5.91 -3.45 8.48
C ALA A 33 6.60 -4.74 8.97
N THR A 34 7.60 -5.18 8.22
CA THR A 34 8.40 -6.38 8.52
C THR A 34 9.55 -6.03 9.45
N ALA A 35 10.02 -7.05 10.19
CA ALA A 35 11.08 -6.91 11.17
C ALA A 35 12.34 -6.27 10.56
N SER A 36 12.93 -5.32 11.28
CA SER A 36 14.11 -4.53 10.89
C SER A 36 13.94 -3.60 9.67
N CYS A 37 12.73 -3.50 9.09
CA CYS A 37 12.45 -2.62 7.95
C CYS A 37 11.56 -1.44 8.33
N HIS A 38 10.26 -1.65 8.57
CA HIS A 38 9.34 -0.59 9.02
C HIS A 38 8.47 -1.06 10.20
N ASP A 39 9.05 -1.86 11.08
CA ASP A 39 8.40 -2.35 12.29
C ASP A 39 8.25 -1.26 13.38
N ALA A 40 7.73 -1.65 14.54
CA ALA A 40 7.51 -0.74 15.67
C ALA A 40 8.77 -0.47 16.51
N THR A 41 9.78 -1.33 16.44
CA THR A 41 10.91 -1.34 17.38
C THR A 41 12.12 -0.60 16.81
N ASN A 42 12.53 -0.94 15.59
CA ASN A 42 13.67 -0.35 14.91
C ASN A 42 13.34 -0.09 13.43
N PRO A 43 12.40 0.84 13.13
CA PRO A 43 12.07 1.16 11.76
C PRO A 43 13.24 1.86 11.06
N THR A 44 13.58 1.35 9.88
CA THR A 44 14.47 2.01 8.93
C THR A 44 13.95 3.43 8.64
N ALA A 45 14.88 4.38 8.62
CA ALA A 45 14.60 5.81 8.43
C ALA A 45 13.64 6.42 9.48
N GLY A 46 13.44 5.76 10.63
CA GLY A 46 12.52 6.23 11.66
C GLY A 46 11.05 6.22 11.21
N LEU A 47 10.71 5.40 10.22
CA LEU A 47 9.37 5.32 9.63
C LEU A 47 8.69 3.99 10.00
N PRO A 48 7.99 3.89 11.15
CA PRO A 48 7.14 2.74 11.46
C PRO A 48 5.89 2.76 10.58
N LEU A 49 5.44 1.58 10.13
CA LEU A 49 4.24 1.41 9.29
C LEU A 49 3.26 0.39 9.91
N THR A 50 3.13 0.38 11.23
CA THR A 50 2.44 -0.69 11.98
C THR A 50 0.97 -0.38 12.31
N ASN A 51 0.49 0.81 11.98
CA ASN A 51 -0.91 1.20 12.16
C ASN A 51 -1.42 2.14 11.07
N TYR A 52 -2.75 2.30 11.00
CA TYR A 52 -3.42 3.13 10.00
C TYR A 52 -2.89 4.56 9.95
N THR A 53 -2.75 5.23 11.11
CA THR A 53 -2.30 6.63 11.16
C THR A 53 -0.91 6.80 10.55
N GLN A 54 0.02 5.90 10.89
CA GLN A 54 1.37 5.91 10.35
C GLN A 54 1.38 5.66 8.84
N VAL A 55 0.67 4.63 8.38
CA VAL A 55 0.60 4.26 6.96
C VAL A 55 -0.05 5.37 6.14
N LYS A 56 -1.18 5.93 6.63
CA LYS A 56 -1.85 7.06 6.00
C LYS A 56 -0.93 8.26 5.91
N ASN A 57 -0.24 8.62 6.98
CA ASN A 57 0.68 9.76 6.95
C ASN A 57 1.82 9.52 5.95
N ALA A 58 2.40 8.32 5.92
CA ALA A 58 3.46 7.95 4.99
C ALA A 58 3.01 7.94 3.51
N ALA A 59 1.75 7.57 3.26
CA ALA A 59 1.16 7.54 1.92
C ALA A 59 0.67 8.90 1.44
N GLN A 60 0.09 9.70 2.33
CA GLN A 60 -0.52 11.00 2.01
C GLN A 60 0.51 12.13 2.01
N ASN A 61 1.36 12.18 3.04
CA ASN A 61 2.32 13.27 3.26
C ASN A 61 3.78 12.84 3.03
N GLY A 62 4.03 11.53 2.94
CA GLY A 62 5.34 10.96 2.70
C GLY A 62 5.53 10.47 1.27
N ASN A 63 6.44 9.51 1.11
CA ASN A 63 6.82 8.96 -0.19
C ASN A 63 6.49 7.47 -0.35
N LEU A 64 5.66 6.87 0.52
CA LEU A 64 5.37 5.42 0.50
C LEU A 64 4.96 4.93 -0.90
N ILE A 65 3.99 5.59 -1.51
CA ILE A 65 3.46 5.23 -2.84
C ILE A 65 4.50 5.42 -3.94
N ALA A 66 5.34 6.45 -3.85
CA ALA A 66 6.42 6.67 -4.82
C ALA A 66 7.52 5.59 -4.67
N ARG A 67 7.86 5.22 -3.43
CA ARG A 67 8.91 4.24 -3.13
C ARG A 67 8.52 2.82 -3.53
N MET A 68 7.28 2.41 -3.28
CA MET A 68 6.79 1.09 -3.71
C MET A 68 6.68 0.95 -5.24
N ASN A 69 6.74 2.06 -5.98
CA ASN A 69 6.68 2.09 -7.44
C ASN A 69 8.05 2.38 -8.11
N SER A 70 9.12 2.57 -7.34
CA SER A 70 10.44 2.91 -7.87
C SER A 70 11.22 1.66 -8.29
N THR A 71 11.57 1.55 -9.58
CA THR A 71 12.46 0.47 -10.07
C THR A 71 13.92 0.70 -9.70
N ALA A 72 14.33 1.94 -9.46
CA ALA A 72 15.72 2.28 -9.12
C ALA A 72 16.07 1.97 -7.66
N ASN A 73 15.10 2.15 -6.75
CA ASN A 73 15.25 1.87 -5.31
C ASN A 73 13.95 1.24 -4.78
N PRO A 74 13.66 -0.01 -5.17
CA PRO A 74 12.40 -0.65 -4.85
C PRO A 74 12.25 -0.87 -3.35
N MET A 75 10.99 -0.78 -2.90
CA MET A 75 10.56 -1.24 -1.58
C MET A 75 9.42 -2.23 -1.79
N PRO A 76 9.56 -3.49 -1.34
CA PRO A 76 10.70 -4.08 -0.64
C PRO A 76 12.00 -4.12 -1.45
N GLN A 77 13.14 -4.24 -0.78
CA GLN A 77 14.46 -4.29 -1.44
C GLN A 77 14.66 -5.55 -2.30
N SER A 78 13.88 -6.60 -2.07
CA SER A 78 13.86 -7.82 -2.88
C SER A 78 13.26 -7.61 -4.27
N GLY A 79 12.58 -6.49 -4.51
CA GLY A 79 11.96 -6.15 -5.78
C GLY A 79 10.61 -5.48 -5.62
N LEU A 80 10.03 -5.06 -6.74
CA LEU A 80 8.71 -4.44 -6.74
C LEU A 80 7.63 -5.44 -6.33
N LEU A 81 6.68 -4.97 -5.54
CA LEU A 81 5.44 -5.69 -5.29
C LEU A 81 4.68 -5.96 -6.61
N PRO A 82 3.91 -7.06 -6.68
CA PRO A 82 3.04 -7.32 -7.83
C PRO A 82 2.17 -6.10 -8.16
N THR A 83 1.94 -5.86 -9.45
CA THR A 83 1.15 -4.71 -9.91
C THR A 83 -0.24 -4.68 -9.28
N ALA A 84 -0.91 -5.83 -9.14
CA ALA A 84 -2.21 -5.92 -8.47
C ALA A 84 -2.15 -5.47 -6.99
N THR A 85 -1.08 -5.83 -6.27
CA THR A 85 -0.88 -5.41 -4.88
C THR A 85 -0.69 -3.89 -4.77
N ARG A 86 0.10 -3.30 -5.67
CA ARG A 86 0.33 -1.84 -5.71
C ARG A 86 -0.95 -1.09 -6.08
N ALA A 87 -1.73 -1.62 -7.03
CA ALA A 87 -3.01 -1.07 -7.44
C ALA A 87 -4.02 -0.95 -6.28
N ILE A 88 -4.01 -1.88 -5.32
CA ILE A 88 -4.86 -1.78 -4.11
C ILE A 88 -4.48 -0.55 -3.28
N ILE A 89 -3.20 -0.30 -3.05
CA ILE A 89 -2.73 0.86 -2.28
C ILE A 89 -3.00 2.16 -3.05
N ASP A 90 -2.82 2.16 -4.36
CA ASP A 90 -3.14 3.32 -5.22
C ASP A 90 -4.65 3.60 -5.22
N LYS A 91 -5.50 2.58 -5.27
CA LYS A 91 -6.95 2.72 -5.14
C LYS A 91 -7.37 3.24 -3.77
N TRP A 92 -6.74 2.76 -2.69
CA TRP A 92 -6.98 3.29 -1.34
C TRP A 92 -6.67 4.78 -1.23
N LYS A 93 -5.60 5.25 -1.89
CA LYS A 93 -5.32 6.69 -2.03
C LYS A 93 -6.44 7.41 -2.78
N THR A 94 -6.90 6.90 -3.91
CA THR A 94 -7.97 7.55 -4.69
C THR A 94 -9.31 7.54 -3.95
N ASP A 95 -9.57 6.53 -3.13
CA ASP A 95 -10.77 6.42 -2.30
C ASP A 95 -10.73 7.30 -1.04
N GLY A 96 -9.61 7.99 -0.78
CA GLY A 96 -9.48 9.00 0.27
C GLY A 96 -8.86 8.51 1.58
N PHE A 97 -8.04 7.45 1.52
CA PHE A 97 -7.38 6.86 2.69
C PHE A 97 -8.37 6.43 3.79
N LEU A 98 -9.40 5.69 3.42
CA LEU A 98 -10.45 5.24 4.34
C LEU A 98 -9.92 4.19 5.31
N GLU A 99 -10.27 4.30 6.58
CA GLU A 99 -9.84 3.31 7.58
C GLU A 99 -10.68 2.03 7.51
N ASN A 100 -12.01 2.19 7.50
CA ASN A 100 -13.01 1.11 7.53
C ASN A 100 -13.96 1.19 6.34
#